data_AF-A0A1Q7ZPB1-F1
#
_entry.id   AF-A0A1Q7ZPB1-F1
#
_cell.length_a   1.000
_cell.length_b   1.000
_cell.length_c   1.000
_cell.angle_alpha   90.00
_cell.angle_beta   90.00
_cell.angle_gamma   90.00
#
_symmetry.space_group_name_H-M   'P 1'
#
loop_
_entity.id
_entity.type
_entity.pdbx_description
1 polymer ?
#
loop_
_entity_poly.entity_id
_entity_poly.type
_entity_poly.pdbx_seq_one_letter_code
_entity_poly.pdbx_strand_id
1 'polypeptide(L)'
;MAEVAAGAGRKTKLPDFDSLWDYDHPGATEKRFRELLPAALDSRDLPYLTQLLTQIARSEGLQRKFEAAHKTLDRVQKGLDKTDDRTRVRYLLERGRVFNSSGKRDDARPLFLEAFDLALKSKDDFYAVDAAHMIAIAEPIEKQLLWNLKALDIAENSTEEKARIWKGSLYNNIGWTYFEQKQYEESLLMFEKALEFQQQQGDPNKILIAKWCVAKTLRLMDHTEEALEMQRDLYEQYQAAGKKSGYVYEEIAECLTVMGQEQEAQGWFAAAYEELSKDPKLANEQDRLNRLKELGRVGGQEMSGSSNL
;
A
#
# COMPACT_ATOMS: atom_id res chain seq x y z
N MET A 1 -33.73 -35.17 46.06
CA MET A 1 -34.01 -34.60 44.73
C MET A 1 -33.38 -33.23 44.69
N ALA A 2 -32.08 -33.18 44.41
CA ALA A 2 -31.34 -31.93 44.25
C ALA A 2 -31.36 -31.57 42.76
N GLU A 3 -32.03 -30.49 42.42
CA GLU A 3 -32.05 -29.93 41.06
C GLU A 3 -30.66 -29.38 40.74
N VAL A 4 -30.00 -30.03 39.78
CA VAL A 4 -28.77 -29.54 39.18
C VAL A 4 -29.16 -28.39 38.25
N ALA A 5 -28.96 -27.16 38.71
CA ALA A 5 -29.06 -25.99 37.86
C ALA A 5 -27.99 -26.09 36.75
N ALA A 6 -28.43 -26.40 35.53
CA ALA A 6 -27.61 -26.32 34.34
C ALA A 6 -27.17 -24.86 34.16
N GLY A 7 -25.89 -24.61 34.43
CA GLY A 7 -25.26 -23.32 34.16
C GLY A 7 -25.32 -23.04 32.67
N ALA A 8 -26.24 -22.16 32.26
CA ALA A 8 -26.19 -21.51 30.96
C ALA A 8 -24.89 -20.69 30.92
N GLY A 9 -23.82 -21.27 30.38
CA GLY A 9 -22.55 -20.60 30.18
C GLY A 9 -22.80 -19.33 29.37
N ARG A 10 -22.54 -18.16 29.97
CA ARG A 10 -22.47 -16.90 29.23
C ARG A 10 -21.44 -17.11 28.13
N LYS A 11 -21.89 -17.19 26.87
CA LYS A 11 -21.00 -17.06 25.71
C LYS A 11 -20.42 -15.66 25.76
N THR A 12 -19.23 -15.51 26.35
CA THR A 12 -18.47 -14.27 26.29
C THR A 12 -18.23 -13.97 24.82
N LYS A 13 -18.75 -12.83 24.34
CA LYS A 13 -18.55 -12.41 22.96
C LYS A 13 -17.05 -12.18 22.74
N LEU A 14 -16.45 -12.93 21.81
CA LEU A 14 -15.05 -12.77 21.45
C LEU A 14 -14.85 -11.39 20.77
N PRO A 15 -13.70 -10.73 21.01
CA PRO A 15 -13.43 -9.43 20.42
C PRO A 15 -13.21 -9.53 18.91
N ASP A 16 -13.58 -8.47 18.18
CA ASP A 16 -13.22 -8.32 16.78
C ASP A 16 -11.72 -8.03 16.66
N PHE A 17 -10.93 -9.06 16.40
CA PHE A 17 -9.48 -8.92 16.29
C PHE A 17 -9.06 -8.11 15.06
N ASP A 18 -9.88 -8.02 13.99
CA ASP A 18 -9.49 -7.24 12.80
C ASP A 18 -9.33 -5.75 13.16
N SER A 19 -10.05 -5.27 14.17
CA SER A 19 -9.95 -3.90 14.69
C SER A 19 -8.65 -3.59 15.46
N LEU A 20 -7.85 -4.62 15.80
CA LEU A 20 -6.61 -4.48 16.58
C LEU A 20 -5.36 -4.34 15.71
N TRP A 21 -5.51 -4.38 14.39
CA TRP A 21 -4.42 -4.24 13.44
C TRP A 21 -3.74 -2.87 13.55
N ASP A 22 -2.41 -2.92 13.60
CA ASP A 22 -1.51 -1.79 13.39
C ASP A 22 -0.43 -2.30 12.42
N TYR A 23 -0.60 -1.98 11.14
CA TYR A 23 0.27 -2.48 10.08
C TYR A 23 1.68 -1.90 10.14
N ASP A 24 1.87 -0.75 10.79
CA ASP A 24 3.17 -0.11 10.99
C ASP A 24 3.95 -0.80 12.13
N HIS A 25 3.25 -1.45 13.06
CA HIS A 25 3.83 -2.15 14.21
C HIS A 25 3.40 -3.63 14.27
N PRO A 26 3.75 -4.46 13.28
CA PRO A 26 3.26 -5.83 13.18
C PRO A 26 3.65 -6.70 14.39
N GLY A 27 4.78 -6.42 15.06
CA GLY A 27 5.16 -7.10 16.30
C GLY A 27 4.25 -6.80 17.50
N ALA A 28 3.76 -5.57 17.61
CA ALA A 28 2.79 -5.19 18.65
C ALA A 28 1.42 -5.82 18.37
N THR A 29 1.00 -5.85 17.10
CA THR A 29 -0.21 -6.56 16.68
C THR A 29 -0.14 -8.05 16.94
N GLU A 30 0.98 -8.72 16.62
CA GLU A 30 1.19 -10.14 16.92
C GLU A 30 0.95 -10.43 18.41
N LYS A 31 1.52 -9.60 19.30
CA LYS A 31 1.36 -9.73 20.75
C LYS A 31 -0.11 -9.65 21.16
N ARG A 32 -0.84 -8.64 20.68
CA ARG A 32 -2.28 -8.47 20.96
C ARG A 32 -3.10 -9.67 20.49
N PHE A 33 -2.82 -10.21 19.30
CA PHE A 33 -3.51 -11.41 18.82
C PHE A 33 -3.22 -12.64 19.67
N ARG A 34 -1.97 -12.81 20.12
CA ARG A 34 -1.62 -13.94 21.00
C ARG A 34 -2.30 -13.86 22.36
N GLU A 35 -2.53 -12.66 22.89
CA GLU A 35 -3.29 -12.45 24.13
C GLU A 35 -4.75 -12.93 24.02
N LEU A 36 -5.31 -13.02 22.81
CA LEU A 36 -6.66 -13.55 22.56
C LEU A 36 -6.73 -15.08 22.48
N LEU A 37 -5.60 -15.77 22.30
CA LEU A 37 -5.57 -17.23 22.10
C LEU A 37 -6.22 -18.03 23.24
N PRO A 38 -6.00 -17.72 24.53
CA PRO A 38 -6.65 -18.46 25.62
C PRO A 38 -8.18 -18.41 25.53
N ALA A 39 -8.74 -17.21 25.35
CA ALA A 39 -10.19 -17.03 25.21
C ALA A 39 -10.74 -17.70 23.93
N ALA A 40 -10.00 -17.63 22.83
CA ALA A 40 -10.35 -18.31 21.58
C ALA A 40 -10.42 -19.83 21.77
N LEU A 41 -9.44 -20.44 22.45
CA LEU A 41 -9.41 -21.87 22.74
C LEU A 41 -10.56 -22.30 23.66
N ASP A 42 -10.80 -21.54 24.75
CA ASP A 42 -11.86 -21.82 25.72
C ASP A 42 -13.25 -21.73 25.10
N SER A 43 -13.44 -20.83 24.12
CA SER A 43 -14.72 -20.65 23.42
C SER A 43 -15.13 -21.86 22.57
N ARG A 44 -14.16 -22.68 22.14
CA ARG A 44 -14.32 -23.76 21.16
C ARG A 44 -14.91 -23.30 19.81
N ASP A 45 -14.79 -22.01 19.49
CA ASP A 45 -15.14 -21.44 18.20
C ASP A 45 -13.98 -21.67 17.22
N LEU A 46 -14.05 -22.78 16.47
CA LEU A 46 -13.00 -23.17 15.54
C LEU A 46 -12.80 -22.14 14.41
N PRO A 47 -13.83 -21.60 13.75
CA PRO A 47 -13.68 -20.49 12.80
C PRO A 47 -12.95 -19.27 13.39
N TYR A 48 -13.33 -18.82 14.59
CA TYR A 48 -12.65 -17.68 15.23
C TYR A 48 -11.17 -17.98 15.48
N LEU A 49 -10.87 -19.13 16.09
CA LEU A 49 -9.50 -19.53 16.41
C LEU A 49 -8.62 -19.64 15.15
N THR A 50 -9.14 -20.28 14.11
CA THR A 50 -8.40 -20.48 12.86
C THR A 50 -8.17 -19.16 12.13
N GLN A 51 -9.17 -18.28 12.05
CA GLN A 51 -8.98 -16.93 11.49
C GLN A 51 -7.98 -16.12 12.31
N LEU A 52 -8.05 -16.13 13.64
CA LEU A 52 -7.06 -15.46 14.50
C LEU A 52 -5.63 -15.97 14.23
N LEU A 53 -5.46 -17.29 14.08
CA LEU A 53 -4.15 -17.88 13.74
C LEU A 53 -3.66 -17.43 12.35
N THR A 54 -4.53 -17.26 11.35
CA THR A 54 -4.11 -16.68 10.06
C THR A 54 -3.57 -15.26 10.24
N GLN A 55 -4.19 -14.45 11.10
CA GLN A 55 -3.76 -13.07 11.35
C GLN A 55 -2.46 -12.99 12.17
N ILE A 56 -2.24 -13.94 13.10
CA ILE A 56 -0.93 -14.11 13.73
C ILE A 56 0.13 -14.43 12.68
N ALA A 57 -0.13 -15.37 11.76
CA ALA A 57 0.81 -15.70 10.68
C ALA A 57 1.09 -14.51 9.76
N ARG A 58 0.08 -13.69 9.45
CA ARG A 58 0.25 -12.43 8.70
C ARG A 58 1.23 -11.49 9.41
N SER A 59 1.06 -11.30 10.72
CA SER A 59 1.94 -10.45 11.52
C SER A 59 3.36 -11.01 11.62
N GLU A 60 3.53 -12.33 11.70
CA GLU A 60 4.84 -13.02 11.66
C GLU A 60 5.52 -12.80 10.30
N GLY A 61 4.78 -12.91 9.19
CA GLY A 61 5.25 -12.68 7.83
C GLY A 61 5.74 -11.25 7.59
N LEU A 62 4.99 -10.24 8.07
CA LEU A 62 5.39 -8.82 8.00
C LEU A 62 6.68 -8.54 8.79
N GLN A 63 6.94 -9.31 9.85
CA GLN A 63 8.20 -9.27 10.61
C GLN A 63 9.32 -10.13 10.01
N ARG A 64 9.11 -10.70 8.81
CA ARG A 64 10.02 -11.63 8.13
C ARG A 64 10.31 -12.92 8.92
N LYS A 65 9.45 -13.29 9.87
CA LYS A 65 9.52 -14.54 10.64
C LYS A 65 8.87 -15.69 9.86
N PHE A 66 9.33 -15.94 8.63
CA PHE A 66 8.64 -16.81 7.67
C PHE A 66 8.43 -18.26 8.17
N GLU A 67 9.43 -18.84 8.83
CA GLU A 67 9.33 -20.18 9.41
C GLU A 67 8.28 -20.27 10.53
N ALA A 68 8.16 -19.22 11.35
CA ALA A 68 7.12 -19.15 12.38
C ALA A 68 5.73 -19.04 11.74
N ALA A 69 5.60 -18.18 10.72
CA ALA A 69 4.36 -17.99 9.98
C ALA A 69 3.87 -19.30 9.33
N HIS A 70 4.76 -20.05 8.68
CA HIS A 70 4.42 -21.36 8.12
C HIS A 70 3.99 -22.36 9.20
N LYS A 71 4.69 -22.45 10.33
CA LYS A 71 4.28 -23.31 11.45
C LYS A 71 2.91 -22.94 12.02
N THR A 72 2.61 -21.64 12.11
CA THR A 72 1.29 -21.15 12.55
C THR A 72 0.22 -21.58 11.55
N LEU A 73 0.46 -21.44 10.24
CA LEU A 73 -0.47 -21.84 9.19
C LEU A 73 -0.64 -23.36 9.07
N ASP A 74 0.40 -24.16 9.38
CA ASP A 74 0.29 -25.62 9.43
C ASP A 74 -0.69 -26.09 10.51
N ARG A 75 -0.83 -25.31 11.60
CA ARG A 75 -1.85 -25.57 12.62
C ARG A 75 -3.26 -25.27 12.10
N VAL A 76 -3.43 -24.21 11.31
CA VAL A 76 -4.71 -23.86 10.67
C VAL A 76 -5.11 -24.95 9.68
N GLN A 77 -4.18 -25.41 8.85
CA GLN A 77 -4.41 -26.42 7.82
C GLN A 77 -5.03 -27.72 8.38
N LYS A 78 -4.67 -28.12 9.60
CA LYS A 78 -5.19 -29.35 10.26
C LYS A 78 -6.70 -29.33 10.55
N GLY A 79 -7.33 -28.16 10.56
CA GLY A 79 -8.77 -28.01 10.83
C GLY A 79 -9.55 -27.31 9.72
N LEU A 80 -8.90 -27.06 8.58
CA LEU A 80 -9.42 -26.24 7.48
C LEU A 80 -10.62 -26.89 6.76
N ASP A 81 -10.74 -28.21 6.82
CA ASP A 81 -11.87 -28.99 6.34
C ASP A 81 -13.17 -28.67 7.10
N LYS A 82 -13.05 -28.24 8.36
CA LYS A 82 -14.17 -27.96 9.28
C LYS A 82 -14.51 -26.47 9.42
N THR A 83 -13.87 -25.60 8.65
CA THR A 83 -14.10 -24.15 8.70
C THR A 83 -14.91 -23.66 7.50
N ASP A 84 -15.43 -22.43 7.61
CA ASP A 84 -16.10 -21.75 6.51
C ASP A 84 -15.15 -21.35 5.37
N ASP A 85 -15.74 -20.98 4.23
CA ASP A 85 -14.99 -20.60 3.02
C ASP A 85 -14.15 -19.33 3.26
N ARG A 86 -14.64 -18.37 4.06
CA ARG A 86 -13.87 -17.17 4.42
C ARG A 86 -12.56 -17.52 5.12
N THR A 87 -12.58 -18.48 6.03
CA THR A 87 -11.39 -18.96 6.74
C THR A 87 -10.41 -19.62 5.79
N ARG A 88 -10.92 -20.40 4.82
CA ARG A 88 -10.11 -21.02 3.75
C ARG A 88 -9.44 -19.97 2.88
N VAL A 89 -10.19 -18.95 2.46
CA VAL A 89 -9.65 -17.82 1.68
C VAL A 89 -8.55 -17.10 2.47
N ARG A 90 -8.78 -16.74 3.74
CA ARG A 90 -7.74 -16.13 4.59
C ARG A 90 -6.51 -17.03 4.69
N TYR A 91 -6.66 -18.32 4.94
CA TYR A 91 -5.54 -19.26 5.01
C TYR A 91 -4.70 -19.23 3.72
N LEU A 92 -5.34 -19.31 2.56
CA LEU A 92 -4.68 -19.30 1.25
C LEU A 92 -3.94 -17.99 1.02
N LEU A 93 -4.58 -16.85 1.32
CA LEU A 93 -3.97 -15.52 1.23
C LEU A 93 -2.73 -15.41 2.12
N GLU A 94 -2.83 -15.78 3.40
CA GLU A 94 -1.71 -15.63 4.32
C GLU A 94 -0.57 -16.61 4.01
N ARG A 95 -0.87 -17.85 3.59
CA ARG A 95 0.16 -18.78 3.11
C ARG A 95 0.85 -18.25 1.86
N GLY A 96 0.09 -17.75 0.90
CA GLY A 96 0.63 -17.14 -0.32
C GLY A 96 1.50 -15.92 -0.01
N ARG A 97 1.09 -15.04 0.91
CA ARG A 97 1.90 -13.87 1.33
C ARG A 97 3.23 -14.30 1.92
N VAL A 98 3.27 -15.32 2.78
CA VAL A 98 4.52 -15.80 3.37
C VAL A 98 5.47 -16.35 2.29
N PHE A 99 4.97 -17.11 1.32
CA PHE A 99 5.77 -17.55 0.17
C PHE A 99 6.26 -16.37 -0.68
N ASN A 100 5.38 -15.43 -1.02
CA ASN A 100 5.72 -14.27 -1.84
C ASN A 100 6.79 -13.39 -1.17
N SER A 101 6.59 -13.04 0.11
CA SER A 101 7.53 -12.21 0.87
C SER A 101 8.86 -12.90 1.18
N SER A 102 8.92 -14.24 1.14
CA SER A 102 10.16 -15.01 1.23
C SER A 102 10.85 -15.26 -0.13
N GLY A 103 10.35 -14.64 -1.20
CA GLY A 103 10.92 -14.71 -2.55
C GLY A 103 10.45 -15.91 -3.39
N LYS A 104 9.52 -16.72 -2.87
CA LYS A 104 8.99 -17.92 -3.53
C LYS A 104 7.69 -17.60 -4.26
N ARG A 105 7.76 -16.78 -5.32
CA ARG A 105 6.58 -16.31 -6.07
C ARG A 105 5.80 -17.45 -6.72
N ASP A 106 6.51 -18.45 -7.26
CA ASP A 106 5.88 -19.60 -7.92
C ASP A 106 5.04 -20.45 -6.96
N ASP A 107 5.44 -20.55 -5.69
CA ASP A 107 4.68 -21.25 -4.64
C ASP A 107 3.47 -20.42 -4.18
N ALA A 108 3.59 -19.08 -4.20
CA ALA A 108 2.52 -18.17 -3.77
C ALA A 108 1.36 -18.09 -4.76
N ARG A 109 1.69 -18.03 -6.05
CA ARG A 109 0.74 -17.82 -7.15
C ARG A 109 -0.47 -18.79 -7.16
N PRO A 110 -0.30 -20.12 -7.09
CA PRO A 110 -1.46 -21.02 -7.08
C PRO A 110 -2.37 -20.81 -5.88
N LEU A 111 -1.82 -20.43 -4.72
CA LEU A 111 -2.61 -20.16 -3.51
C LEU A 111 -3.48 -18.91 -3.67
N PHE A 112 -2.94 -17.86 -4.29
CA PHE A 112 -3.72 -16.65 -4.55
C PHE A 112 -4.81 -16.86 -5.60
N LEU A 113 -4.54 -17.67 -6.64
CA LEU A 113 -5.55 -18.07 -7.63
C LEU A 113 -6.68 -18.86 -6.98
N GLU A 114 -6.35 -19.84 -6.13
CA GLU A 114 -7.36 -20.61 -5.39
C GLU A 114 -8.16 -19.72 -4.43
N ALA A 115 -7.51 -18.78 -3.74
CA ALA A 115 -8.17 -17.81 -2.87
C ALA A 115 -9.16 -16.94 -3.65
N PHE A 116 -8.76 -16.48 -4.84
CA PHE A 116 -9.59 -15.67 -5.72
C PHE A 116 -10.85 -16.43 -6.19
N ASP A 117 -10.67 -17.64 -6.71
CA ASP A 117 -11.79 -18.46 -7.18
C ASP A 117 -12.77 -18.79 -6.06
N LEU A 118 -12.27 -19.10 -4.86
CA LEU A 118 -13.10 -19.38 -3.70
C LEU A 118 -13.84 -18.13 -3.23
N ALA A 119 -13.18 -16.97 -3.18
CA ALA A 119 -13.80 -15.70 -2.79
C ALA A 119 -14.93 -15.29 -3.74
N LEU A 120 -14.73 -15.45 -5.05
CA LEU A 120 -15.78 -15.22 -6.06
C LEU A 120 -16.96 -16.18 -5.87
N LYS A 121 -16.68 -17.47 -5.64
CA LYS A 121 -17.72 -18.47 -5.39
C LYS A 121 -18.54 -18.15 -4.14
N SER A 122 -17.90 -17.67 -3.08
CA SER A 122 -18.57 -17.25 -1.84
C SER A 122 -19.19 -15.87 -1.91
N LYS A 123 -19.00 -15.11 -3.00
CA LYS A 123 -19.41 -13.70 -3.15
C LYS A 123 -18.86 -12.82 -2.02
N ASP A 124 -17.60 -13.03 -1.66
CA ASP A 124 -16.88 -12.21 -0.70
C ASP A 124 -15.97 -11.26 -1.50
N ASP A 125 -16.54 -10.12 -1.90
CA ASP A 125 -15.88 -9.20 -2.83
C ASP A 125 -14.60 -8.63 -2.22
N PHE A 126 -14.59 -8.38 -0.91
CA PHE A 126 -13.40 -7.89 -0.21
C PHE A 126 -12.20 -8.82 -0.40
N TYR A 127 -12.38 -10.13 -0.17
CA TYR A 127 -11.28 -11.07 -0.37
C TYR A 127 -11.00 -11.38 -1.84
N ALA A 128 -11.99 -11.26 -2.73
CA ALA A 128 -11.75 -11.38 -4.16
C ALA A 128 -10.83 -10.26 -4.66
N VAL A 129 -11.06 -9.02 -4.21
CA VAL A 129 -10.16 -7.88 -4.49
C VAL A 129 -8.77 -8.12 -3.89
N ASP A 130 -8.69 -8.55 -2.63
CA ASP A 130 -7.39 -8.80 -1.98
C ASP A 130 -6.59 -9.90 -2.69
N ALA A 131 -7.25 -10.99 -3.08
CA ALA A 131 -6.62 -12.08 -3.83
C ALA A 131 -6.17 -11.62 -5.21
N ALA A 132 -7.00 -10.90 -5.97
CA ALA A 132 -6.61 -10.35 -7.28
C ALA A 132 -5.41 -9.41 -7.18
N HIS A 133 -5.37 -8.55 -6.15
CA HIS A 133 -4.22 -7.70 -5.88
C HIS A 133 -2.97 -8.51 -5.55
N MET A 134 -3.07 -9.59 -4.77
CA MET A 134 -1.94 -10.48 -4.51
C MET A 134 -1.45 -11.23 -5.74
N ILE A 135 -2.35 -11.63 -6.64
CA ILE A 135 -1.96 -12.22 -7.91
C ILE A 135 -1.19 -11.19 -8.76
N ALA A 136 -1.64 -9.93 -8.80
CA ALA A 136 -0.92 -8.86 -9.49
C ALA A 136 0.52 -8.71 -8.97
N ILE A 137 0.74 -8.76 -7.64
CA ILE A 137 2.11 -8.69 -7.07
C ILE A 137 2.96 -9.91 -7.42
N ALA A 138 2.36 -11.09 -7.50
CA ALA A 138 3.07 -12.35 -7.73
C ALA A 138 3.36 -12.62 -9.22
N GLU A 139 2.58 -12.04 -10.14
CA GLU A 139 2.73 -12.24 -11.58
C GLU A 139 3.85 -11.36 -12.20
N PRO A 140 4.39 -11.77 -13.37
CA PRO A 140 5.26 -10.93 -14.18
C PRO A 140 4.61 -9.58 -14.55
N ILE A 141 5.44 -8.57 -14.80
CA ILE A 141 5.04 -7.17 -15.05
C ILE A 141 3.93 -7.08 -16.10
N GLU A 142 4.00 -7.90 -17.15
CA GLU A 142 3.07 -7.91 -18.29
C GLU A 142 1.64 -8.28 -17.90
N LYS A 143 1.44 -8.92 -16.74
CA LYS A 143 0.12 -9.34 -16.25
C LYS A 143 -0.36 -8.56 -15.03
N GLN A 144 0.46 -7.71 -14.44
CA GLN A 144 0.09 -7.00 -13.22
C GLN A 144 -1.07 -6.05 -13.48
N LEU A 145 -1.03 -5.32 -14.61
CA LEU A 145 -2.10 -4.42 -15.03
C LEU A 145 -3.44 -5.17 -15.17
N LEU A 146 -3.44 -6.34 -15.82
CA LEU A 146 -4.64 -7.16 -16.00
C LEU A 146 -5.30 -7.51 -14.66
N TRP A 147 -4.51 -7.95 -13.68
CA TRP A 147 -5.04 -8.33 -12.37
C TRP A 147 -5.46 -7.13 -11.52
N ASN A 148 -4.75 -6.00 -11.60
CA ASN A 148 -5.17 -4.77 -10.94
C ASN A 148 -6.48 -4.23 -11.52
N LEU A 149 -6.66 -4.28 -12.85
CA LEU A 149 -7.93 -3.90 -13.49
C LEU A 149 -9.07 -4.84 -13.08
N LYS A 150 -8.81 -6.15 -12.94
CA LYS A 150 -9.80 -7.11 -12.44
C LYS A 150 -10.19 -6.84 -10.99
N ALA A 151 -9.22 -6.53 -10.14
CA ALA A 151 -9.48 -6.13 -8.75
C ALA A 151 -10.30 -4.83 -8.70
N LEU A 152 -10.00 -3.88 -9.58
CA LEU A 152 -10.72 -2.60 -9.65
C LEU A 152 -12.17 -2.80 -10.09
N ASP A 153 -12.43 -3.62 -11.11
CA ASP A 153 -13.78 -3.91 -11.59
C ASP A 153 -14.66 -4.48 -10.47
N ILE A 154 -14.12 -5.42 -9.67
CA ILE A 154 -14.82 -5.95 -8.50
C ILE A 154 -15.07 -4.84 -7.47
N ALA A 155 -14.05 -4.03 -7.16
CA ALA A 155 -14.17 -2.96 -6.16
C ALA A 155 -15.14 -1.84 -6.59
N GLU A 156 -15.23 -1.48 -7.87
CA GLU A 156 -16.17 -0.49 -8.39
C GLU A 156 -17.63 -0.98 -8.38
N ASN A 157 -17.84 -2.27 -8.65
CA ASN A 157 -19.18 -2.86 -8.72
C ASN A 157 -19.68 -3.46 -7.38
N SER A 158 -18.85 -3.47 -6.34
CA SER A 158 -19.20 -4.11 -5.07
C SER A 158 -20.17 -3.29 -4.22
N THR A 159 -21.12 -3.99 -3.59
CA THR A 159 -21.96 -3.42 -2.53
C THR A 159 -21.27 -3.43 -1.16
N GLU A 160 -20.15 -4.12 -1.00
CA GLU A 160 -19.37 -4.16 0.23
C GLU A 160 -18.47 -2.93 0.38
N GLU A 161 -18.64 -2.18 1.47
CA GLU A 161 -17.80 -1.01 1.75
C GLU A 161 -16.31 -1.39 1.87
N LYS A 162 -16.00 -2.54 2.49
CA LYS A 162 -14.62 -3.02 2.63
C LYS A 162 -13.95 -3.27 1.27
N ALA A 163 -14.70 -3.76 0.28
CA ALA A 163 -14.18 -3.93 -1.09
C ALA A 163 -13.99 -2.57 -1.76
N ARG A 164 -14.97 -1.65 -1.66
CA ARG A 164 -14.88 -0.31 -2.27
C ARG A 164 -13.72 0.53 -1.74
N ILE A 165 -13.29 0.33 -0.50
CA ILE A 165 -12.14 1.04 0.09
C ILE A 165 -10.85 0.80 -0.72
N TRP A 166 -10.73 -0.35 -1.40
CA TRP A 166 -9.55 -0.65 -2.22
C TRP A 166 -9.40 0.24 -3.45
N LYS A 167 -10.48 0.87 -3.95
CA LYS A 167 -10.47 1.72 -5.14
C LYS A 167 -9.34 2.75 -5.10
N GLY A 168 -9.15 3.44 -3.98
CA GLY A 168 -8.10 4.45 -3.84
C GLY A 168 -6.69 3.90 -4.10
N SER A 169 -6.37 2.73 -3.56
CA SER A 169 -5.06 2.09 -3.78
C SER A 169 -4.92 1.52 -5.19
N LEU A 170 -6.00 0.97 -5.75
CA LEU A 170 -6.01 0.38 -7.09
C LEU A 170 -5.86 1.46 -8.16
N TYR A 171 -6.61 2.55 -8.07
CA TYR A 171 -6.46 3.69 -8.97
C TYR A 171 -5.03 4.23 -8.97
N ASN A 172 -4.43 4.40 -7.79
CA ASN A 172 -3.04 4.86 -7.69
C ASN A 172 -2.06 3.87 -8.36
N ASN A 173 -2.17 2.58 -8.06
CA ASN A 173 -1.25 1.57 -8.61
C ASN A 173 -1.40 1.41 -10.13
N ILE A 174 -2.63 1.44 -10.64
CA ILE A 174 -2.91 1.40 -12.09
C ILE A 174 -2.41 2.68 -12.76
N GLY A 175 -2.61 3.85 -12.13
CA GLY A 175 -2.07 5.12 -12.61
C GLY A 175 -0.56 5.06 -12.79
N TRP A 176 0.19 4.59 -11.78
CA TRP A 176 1.64 4.40 -11.90
C TRP A 176 2.03 3.40 -12.98
N THR A 177 1.26 2.32 -13.14
CA THR A 177 1.52 1.33 -14.19
C THR A 177 1.41 1.96 -15.59
N TYR A 178 0.36 2.75 -15.83
CA TYR A 178 0.21 3.49 -17.09
C TYR A 178 1.28 4.58 -17.26
N PHE A 179 1.62 5.29 -16.18
CA PHE A 179 2.65 6.31 -16.16
C PHE A 179 4.01 5.75 -16.62
N GLU A 180 4.42 4.60 -16.07
CA GLU A 180 5.66 3.92 -16.44
C GLU A 180 5.65 3.42 -17.89
N GLN A 181 4.47 3.06 -18.41
CA GLN A 181 4.25 2.70 -19.81
C GLN A 181 4.15 3.92 -20.74
N LYS A 182 4.26 5.14 -20.21
CA LYS A 182 4.10 6.42 -20.92
C LYS A 182 2.71 6.61 -21.53
N GLN A 183 1.71 5.93 -21.00
CA GLN A 183 0.30 6.09 -21.31
C GLN A 183 -0.26 7.17 -20.39
N TYR A 184 0.06 8.43 -20.67
CA TYR A 184 -0.15 9.52 -19.72
C TYR A 184 -1.64 9.89 -19.59
N GLU A 185 -2.42 9.76 -20.66
CA GLU A 185 -3.87 10.00 -20.63
C GLU A 185 -4.58 9.00 -19.70
N GLU A 186 -4.29 7.71 -19.83
CA GLU A 186 -4.86 6.68 -18.95
C GLU A 186 -4.33 6.81 -17.53
N SER A 187 -3.06 7.18 -17.35
CA SER A 187 -2.47 7.50 -16.06
C SER A 187 -3.20 8.65 -15.36
N LEU A 188 -3.41 9.76 -16.07
CA LEU A 188 -4.10 10.95 -15.55
C LEU A 188 -5.51 10.60 -15.09
N LEU A 189 -6.29 9.90 -15.93
CA LEU A 189 -7.64 9.46 -15.58
C LEU A 189 -7.66 8.63 -14.27
N MET A 190 -6.69 7.73 -14.09
CA MET A 190 -6.61 6.92 -12.88
C MET A 190 -6.21 7.75 -11.66
N PHE A 191 -5.26 8.68 -11.79
CA PHE A 191 -4.89 9.56 -10.68
C PHE A 191 -5.99 10.56 -10.30
N GLU A 192 -6.77 11.05 -11.25
CA GLU A 192 -7.96 11.88 -10.98
C GLU A 192 -9.02 11.09 -10.19
N LYS A 193 -9.31 9.85 -10.61
CA LYS A 193 -10.19 8.95 -9.85
C LYS A 193 -9.65 8.66 -8.45
N ALA A 194 -8.33 8.50 -8.31
CA ALA A 194 -7.70 8.36 -6.99
C ALA A 194 -7.90 9.61 -6.14
N LEU A 195 -7.69 10.80 -6.70
CA LEU A 195 -7.88 12.09 -6.01
C LEU A 195 -9.32 12.28 -5.55
N GLU A 196 -10.30 12.07 -6.44
CA GLU A 196 -11.72 12.15 -6.10
C GLU A 196 -12.08 11.19 -4.97
N PHE A 197 -11.59 9.95 -5.06
CA PHE A 197 -11.81 8.96 -4.00
C PHE A 197 -11.23 9.41 -2.66
N GLN A 198 -9.99 9.92 -2.62
CA GLN A 198 -9.38 10.36 -1.36
C GLN A 198 -10.05 11.60 -0.79
N GLN A 199 -10.57 12.51 -1.63
CA GLN A 199 -11.38 13.65 -1.19
C GLN A 199 -12.67 13.20 -0.51
N GLN A 200 -13.34 12.17 -1.04
CA GLN A 200 -14.53 11.59 -0.43
C GLN A 200 -14.22 10.89 0.90
N GLN A 201 -13.07 10.21 1.00
CA GLN A 201 -12.63 9.55 2.24
C GLN A 201 -12.10 10.54 3.29
N GLY A 202 -11.65 11.73 2.87
CA GLY A 202 -11.18 12.79 3.76
C GLY A 202 -9.80 12.54 4.38
N ASP A 203 -8.92 11.75 3.75
CA ASP A 203 -7.54 11.53 4.21
C ASP A 203 -6.61 12.62 3.63
N PRO A 204 -6.19 13.63 4.40
CA PRO A 204 -5.46 14.78 3.85
C PRO A 204 -4.12 14.39 3.24
N ASN A 205 -3.41 13.42 3.82
CA ASN A 205 -2.10 13.02 3.29
C ASN A 205 -2.28 12.31 1.93
N LYS A 206 -3.29 11.46 1.79
CA LYS A 206 -3.55 10.77 0.51
C LYS A 206 -4.07 11.73 -0.56
N ILE A 207 -4.84 12.76 -0.19
CA ILE A 207 -5.26 13.82 -1.12
C ILE A 207 -4.03 14.56 -1.67
N LEU A 208 -3.06 14.94 -0.82
CA LEU A 208 -1.84 15.62 -1.26
C LEU A 208 -1.02 14.75 -2.21
N ILE A 209 -0.88 13.44 -1.91
CA ILE A 209 -0.18 12.49 -2.78
C ILE A 209 -0.89 12.37 -4.13
N ALA A 210 -2.22 12.22 -4.15
CA ALA A 210 -2.97 12.09 -5.40
C ALA A 210 -2.89 13.35 -6.27
N LYS A 211 -3.00 14.55 -5.67
CA LYS A 211 -2.75 15.83 -6.35
C LYS A 211 -1.35 15.89 -6.97
N TRP A 212 -0.34 15.42 -6.25
CA TRP A 212 1.04 15.38 -6.76
C TRP A 212 1.17 14.47 -7.99
N CYS A 213 0.54 13.30 -7.97
CA CYS A 213 0.52 12.39 -9.12
C CYS A 213 -0.16 13.02 -10.35
N VAL A 214 -1.29 13.70 -10.16
CA VAL A 214 -1.99 14.44 -11.23
C VAL A 214 -1.07 15.51 -11.83
N ALA A 215 -0.51 16.39 -10.98
CA ALA A 215 0.35 17.48 -11.43
C ALA A 215 1.61 16.99 -12.17
N LYS A 216 2.26 15.93 -11.66
CA LYS A 216 3.39 15.28 -12.34
C LYS A 216 3.01 14.76 -13.72
N THR A 217 1.83 14.16 -13.85
CA THR A 217 1.34 13.61 -15.13
C THR A 217 1.04 14.73 -16.12
N LEU A 218 0.39 15.81 -15.67
CA LEU A 218 0.13 17.00 -16.49
C LEU A 218 1.42 17.60 -17.07
N ARG A 219 2.49 17.69 -16.27
CA ARG A 219 3.80 18.15 -16.77
C ARG A 219 4.32 17.29 -17.91
N LEU A 220 4.17 15.95 -17.83
CA LEU A 220 4.62 15.05 -18.90
C LEU A 220 3.71 15.06 -20.14
N MET A 221 2.53 15.66 -20.03
CA MET A 221 1.60 15.91 -21.13
C MET A 221 1.70 17.34 -21.67
N ASP A 222 2.80 18.05 -21.37
CA ASP A 222 3.06 19.44 -21.78
C ASP A 222 2.08 20.48 -21.20
N HIS A 223 1.24 20.12 -20.21
CA HIS A 223 0.40 21.05 -19.44
C HIS A 223 1.18 21.65 -18.26
N THR A 224 2.32 22.28 -18.56
CA THR A 224 3.32 22.64 -17.55
C THR A 224 2.87 23.77 -16.62
N GLU A 225 2.17 24.78 -17.12
CA GLU A 225 1.68 25.88 -16.29
C GLU A 225 0.68 25.40 -15.23
N GLU A 226 -0.25 24.54 -15.62
CA GLU A 226 -1.24 23.93 -14.72
C GLU A 226 -0.55 23.02 -13.68
N ALA A 227 0.39 22.20 -14.13
CA ALA A 227 1.21 21.39 -13.23
C ALA A 227 1.95 22.24 -12.20
N LEU A 228 2.57 23.34 -12.61
CA LEU A 228 3.30 24.24 -11.72
C LEU A 228 2.37 24.92 -10.70
N GLU A 229 1.18 25.36 -11.12
CA GLU A 229 0.17 25.93 -10.21
C GLU A 229 -0.24 24.90 -9.14
N MET A 230 -0.54 23.67 -9.54
CA MET A 230 -0.87 22.59 -8.60
C MET A 230 0.29 22.27 -7.65
N GLN A 231 1.53 22.25 -8.13
CA GLN A 231 2.69 21.99 -7.28
C GLN A 231 2.95 23.14 -6.28
N ARG A 232 2.66 24.39 -6.65
CA ARG A 232 2.73 25.54 -5.75
C ARG A 232 1.63 25.49 -4.67
N ASP A 233 0.40 25.14 -5.03
CA ASP A 233 -0.68 24.87 -4.06
C ASP A 233 -0.27 23.78 -3.06
N LEU A 234 0.33 22.69 -3.55
CA LEU A 234 0.85 21.61 -2.70
C LEU A 234 1.95 22.12 -1.76
N TYR A 235 2.89 22.90 -2.28
CA TYR A 235 3.94 23.52 -1.47
C TYR A 235 3.36 24.33 -0.32
N GLU A 236 2.38 25.20 -0.59
CA GLU A 236 1.72 26.01 0.44
C GLU A 236 1.00 25.16 1.49
N GLN A 237 0.31 24.10 1.08
CA GLN A 237 -0.35 23.16 2.00
C GLN A 237 0.65 22.42 2.90
N TYR A 238 1.79 21.96 2.36
CA TYR A 238 2.84 21.34 3.16
C TYR A 238 3.43 22.34 4.16
N GLN A 239 3.72 23.57 3.74
CA GLN A 239 4.23 24.63 4.61
C GLN A 239 3.26 24.99 5.73
N ALA A 240 1.96 25.14 5.42
CA ALA A 240 0.92 25.41 6.41
C ALA A 240 0.78 24.28 7.45
N ALA A 241 1.07 23.04 7.05
CA ALA A 241 1.12 21.88 7.95
C ALA A 241 2.45 21.74 8.71
N GLY A 242 3.41 22.66 8.54
CA GLY A 242 4.75 22.58 9.14
C GLY A 242 5.59 21.41 8.60
N LYS A 243 5.28 20.93 7.39
CA LYS A 243 5.92 19.80 6.73
C LYS A 243 6.68 20.27 5.50
N LYS A 244 7.64 19.45 5.06
CA LYS A 244 8.36 19.62 3.79
C LYS A 244 8.12 18.40 2.91
N SER A 245 8.14 18.61 1.60
CA SER A 245 8.04 17.51 0.63
C SER A 245 9.06 17.72 -0.49
N GLY A 246 10.17 16.97 -0.43
CA GLY A 246 11.19 17.02 -1.47
C GLY A 246 10.66 16.61 -2.85
N TYR A 247 9.63 15.76 -2.90
CA TYR A 247 8.96 15.36 -4.15
C TYR A 247 8.20 16.53 -4.80
N VAL A 248 7.59 17.42 -4.01
CA VAL A 248 6.96 18.64 -4.52
C VAL A 248 8.02 19.61 -5.02
N TYR A 249 9.13 19.77 -4.29
CA TYR A 249 10.22 20.66 -4.67
C TYR A 249 10.85 20.23 -6.00
N GLU A 250 11.06 18.92 -6.18
CA GLU A 250 11.55 18.35 -7.43
C GLU A 250 10.61 18.66 -8.60
N GLU A 251 9.30 18.41 -8.46
CA GLU A 251 8.37 18.68 -9.57
C GLU A 251 8.20 20.17 -9.88
N ILE A 252 8.29 21.07 -8.89
CA ILE A 252 8.38 22.53 -9.15
C ILE A 252 9.63 22.83 -10.00
N ALA A 253 10.79 22.27 -9.64
CA ALA A 253 12.03 22.46 -10.38
C ALA A 253 11.94 21.93 -11.81
N GLU A 254 11.34 20.75 -12.01
CA GLU A 254 11.11 20.17 -13.34
C GLU A 254 10.19 21.05 -14.19
N CYS A 255 9.08 21.57 -13.64
CA CYS A 255 8.19 22.49 -14.36
C CYS A 255 8.94 23.76 -14.79
N LEU A 256 9.66 24.40 -13.86
CA LEU A 256 10.44 25.61 -14.13
C LEU A 256 11.51 25.39 -15.20
N THR A 257 12.13 24.20 -15.22
CA THR A 257 13.11 23.81 -16.23
C THR A 257 12.47 23.75 -17.62
N VAL A 258 11.30 23.11 -17.75
CA VAL A 258 10.55 23.06 -19.02
C VAL A 258 10.18 24.47 -19.50
N MET A 259 9.86 25.38 -18.58
CA MET A 259 9.53 26.78 -18.88
C MET A 259 10.74 27.69 -19.14
N GLY A 260 11.98 27.16 -19.11
CA GLY A 260 13.21 27.93 -19.32
C GLY A 260 13.61 28.85 -18.14
N GLN A 261 13.03 28.64 -16.95
CA GLN A 261 13.31 29.41 -15.74
C GLN A 261 14.43 28.76 -14.91
N GLU A 262 15.58 28.53 -15.54
CA GLU A 262 16.68 27.71 -14.99
C GLU A 262 17.21 28.21 -13.65
N GLN A 263 17.30 29.53 -13.46
CA GLN A 263 17.82 30.11 -12.22
C GLN A 263 16.90 29.85 -11.01
N GLU A 264 15.59 29.91 -11.21
CA GLU A 264 14.62 29.56 -10.17
C GLU A 264 14.61 28.05 -9.93
N ALA A 265 14.63 27.25 -11.02
CA ALA A 265 14.67 25.79 -10.95
C ALA A 265 15.87 25.28 -10.14
N GLN A 266 17.05 25.90 -10.28
CA GLN A 266 18.26 25.54 -9.54
C GLN A 266 18.05 25.56 -8.02
N GLY A 267 17.38 26.60 -7.50
CA GLY A 267 17.08 26.71 -6.07
C GLY A 267 16.17 25.58 -5.57
N TRP A 268 15.17 25.22 -6.37
CA TRP A 268 14.25 24.13 -6.06
C TRP A 268 14.91 22.76 -6.14
N PHE A 269 15.81 22.51 -7.09
CA PHE A 269 16.61 21.27 -7.14
C PHE A 269 17.50 21.12 -5.90
N ALA A 270 18.11 22.21 -5.43
CA ALA A 270 18.90 22.19 -4.20
C ALA A 270 18.04 21.82 -2.97
N ALA A 271 16.86 22.42 -2.84
CA ALA A 271 15.91 22.11 -1.77
C ALA A 271 15.40 20.66 -1.87
N ALA A 272 15.10 20.18 -3.08
CA ALA A 272 14.68 18.80 -3.33
C ALA A 272 15.76 17.81 -2.89
N TYR A 273 17.02 18.04 -3.27
CA TYR A 273 18.14 17.21 -2.83
C TYR A 273 18.29 17.20 -1.31
N GLU A 274 18.20 18.36 -0.66
CA GLU A 274 18.36 18.46 0.80
C GLU A 274 17.30 17.62 1.55
N GLU A 275 16.05 17.61 1.07
CA GLU A 275 14.99 16.82 1.71
C GLU A 275 15.00 15.35 1.28
N LEU A 276 15.16 15.04 0.00
CA LEU A 276 15.10 13.68 -0.52
C LEU A 276 16.32 12.83 -0.15
N SER A 277 17.49 13.44 0.05
CA SER A 277 18.69 12.72 0.55
C SER A 277 18.54 12.19 1.97
N LYS A 278 17.54 12.67 2.73
CA LYS A 278 17.20 12.20 4.07
C LYS A 278 16.20 11.04 4.05
N ASP A 279 15.57 10.74 2.90
CA ASP A 279 14.55 9.70 2.77
C ASP A 279 15.21 8.31 2.60
N PRO A 280 15.09 7.39 3.59
CA PRO A 280 15.70 6.06 3.50
C PRO A 280 15.13 5.22 2.35
N LYS A 281 13.95 5.57 1.81
CA LYS A 281 13.36 4.86 0.65
C LYS A 281 14.14 5.13 -0.64
N LEU A 282 14.80 6.28 -0.73
CA LEU A 282 15.60 6.69 -1.88
C LEU A 282 17.08 6.29 -1.76
N ALA A 283 17.45 5.50 -0.76
CA ALA A 283 18.82 5.04 -0.56
C ALA A 283 19.40 4.27 -1.77
N ASN A 284 18.52 3.64 -2.57
CA ASN A 284 18.91 2.94 -3.79
C ASN A 284 18.75 3.78 -5.07
N GLU A 285 18.24 5.01 -4.98
CA GLU A 285 18.04 5.93 -6.12
C GLU A 285 19.18 6.95 -6.22
N GLN A 286 20.43 6.48 -6.12
CA GLN A 286 21.60 7.37 -6.05
C GLN A 286 21.75 8.23 -7.32
N ASP A 287 21.37 7.70 -8.49
CA ASP A 287 21.41 8.46 -9.75
C ASP A 287 20.45 9.65 -9.73
N ARG A 288 19.24 9.46 -9.20
CA ARG A 288 18.27 10.55 -9.03
C ARG A 288 18.80 11.60 -8.07
N LEU A 289 19.30 11.19 -6.90
CA LEU A 289 19.86 12.11 -5.91
C LEU A 289 21.07 12.88 -6.47
N ASN A 290 21.96 12.22 -7.21
CA ASN A 290 23.10 12.84 -7.86
C ASN A 290 22.65 13.89 -8.89
N ARG A 291 21.64 13.59 -9.71
CA ARG A 291 21.07 14.54 -10.67
C ARG A 291 20.51 15.77 -9.96
N LEU A 292 19.73 15.60 -8.88
CA LEU A 292 19.20 16.72 -8.10
C LEU A 292 20.32 17.59 -7.52
N LYS A 293 21.39 16.95 -7.00
CA LYS A 293 22.56 17.63 -6.44
C LYS A 293 23.27 18.49 -7.49
N GLU A 294 23.48 17.93 -8.69
CA GLU A 294 24.14 18.58 -9.81
C GLU A 294 23.32 19.78 -10.31
N LEU A 295 22.03 19.55 -10.58
CA LEU A 295 21.12 20.60 -11.03
C LEU A 295 20.92 21.69 -9.98
N GLY A 296 20.99 21.35 -8.68
CA GLY A 296 20.95 22.31 -7.58
C GLY A 296 22.29 23.01 -7.28
N ARG A 297 23.40 22.58 -7.90
CA ARG A 297 24.78 23.02 -7.61
C ARG A 297 25.16 22.89 -6.12
N VAL A 298 24.66 21.86 -5.44
CA VAL A 298 24.90 21.66 -4.01
C VAL A 298 26.34 21.16 -3.79
N GLY A 299 27.18 22.01 -3.18
CA GLY A 299 28.60 21.72 -2.90
C GLY A 299 29.58 22.20 -3.98
N GLY A 300 29.14 23.00 -4.95
CA GLY A 300 29.94 23.48 -6.09
C GLY A 300 30.32 24.97 -6.05
N GLN A 301 30.57 25.56 -4.89
CA GLN A 301 31.17 26.90 -4.77
C GLN A 301 32.53 26.85 -4.05
N GLU A 302 33.54 26.33 -4.73
CA GLU A 302 34.96 26.68 -4.53
C GLU A 302 35.68 26.56 -5.88
N MET A 303 35.44 27.49 -6.82
CA MET A 303 36.38 27.84 -7.92
C MET A 303 35.91 29.12 -8.63
N SER A 304 35.87 30.24 -7.91
CA SER A 304 35.89 31.58 -8.52
C SER A 304 36.49 32.61 -7.56
N GLY A 305 37.64 32.26 -6.98
CA GLY A 305 38.47 33.19 -6.23
C GLY A 305 39.92 32.97 -6.61
N SER A 306 40.54 34.00 -7.17
CA SER A 306 41.98 34.16 -7.38
C SER A 306 42.58 33.52 -8.64
N SER A 307 42.68 34.33 -9.71
CA SER A 307 43.94 34.55 -10.43
C SER A 307 43.83 35.82 -11.28
N ASN A 308 43.89 36.97 -10.61
CA ASN A 308 44.50 38.17 -11.19
C ASN A 308 45.70 38.48 -10.29
N LEU A 309 46.89 38.18 -10.80
CA LEU A 309 48.15 38.91 -10.66
C LEU A 309 49.21 38.20 -11.52
#